data_AF-A0A1J9PNW5-F1
#
_entry.id   AF-A0A1J9PNW5-F1
#
_cell.length_a   1.000
_cell.length_b   1.000
_cell.length_c   1.000
_cell.angle_alpha   90.00
_cell.angle_beta   90.00
_cell.angle_gamma   90.00
#
_symmetry.space_group_name_H-M   'P 1'
#
loop_
_entity.id
_entity.type
_entity.pdbx_description
1 polymer ?
#
loop_
_entity_poly.entity_id
_entity_poly.type
_entity_poly.pdbx_seq_one_letter_code
_entity_poly.pdbx_strand_id
1 'polypeptide(L)'
;MVATVDATKHLALIEDDDRFGASADTENVARLEEIRTTPLFSSGVRMALQIQAQEEILPQYGLMGMRIDTYSRYEEDGASESHLKRLTNLVYANINAPWSTFICGSQGSGKSHTLSCMLENALLHPSDTGTLSSPLTGLVLHYDKFTSVDTGQLCEAAYLSSKLPVRVLVAPSNYGRLETLYANMPWLPEGAPRPTVSRMYFREDQLTLGMMKDLMAVNGEGTPPLYMEVVTKVLREMAVESLSRRGIDFKEFKNRLNAQDWNKGQSGPLQMRLDLLESFLEKSPPRKPARKHAVKNERQSENIWQFPGGSLTIVDLSCPFVDENDACSLFNICLSIFMERRNEGGRVVALDEAHKFLTTNSREGDNLTDTLLSLIRQQRHLATRVIIATQEPTLSPNLLDLCNVTIVHRFTSPAWFTTLRGHLAGAASDNNKQKYDSDNLFSRIVTLKTGEALVFCPSAIFDLVSDDALEASKLLRNEPEPHEASALKCLKIKELGPRYARVRIRKRVTTDGGRSILAETSVSIVDDF
;
A
#
# COMPACT_ATOMS: atom_id res chain seq x y z
N MET A 1 6.98 -28.47 -48.17
CA MET A 1 5.59 -28.54 -47.66
C MET A 1 5.47 -29.03 -46.22
N VAL A 2 6.47 -29.68 -45.61
CA VAL A 2 6.40 -30.09 -44.18
C VAL A 2 6.69 -28.90 -43.23
N ALA A 3 7.68 -28.06 -43.56
CA ALA A 3 8.02 -26.87 -42.76
C ALA A 3 6.88 -25.83 -42.62
N THR A 4 5.93 -25.82 -43.55
CA THR A 4 4.77 -24.92 -43.54
C THR A 4 3.66 -25.39 -42.60
N VAL A 5 3.52 -26.70 -42.38
CA VAL A 5 2.47 -27.26 -41.49
C VAL A 5 2.85 -27.07 -40.02
N ASP A 6 4.12 -27.27 -39.67
CA ASP A 6 4.61 -27.05 -38.30
C ASP A 6 4.61 -25.56 -37.95
N ALA A 7 4.97 -24.69 -38.88
CA ALA A 7 4.85 -23.24 -38.69
C ALA A 7 3.40 -22.82 -38.44
N THR A 8 2.42 -23.33 -39.19
CA THR A 8 1.00 -23.03 -38.95
C THR A 8 0.52 -23.58 -37.61
N LYS A 9 0.95 -24.78 -37.20
CA LYS A 9 0.63 -25.34 -35.88
C LYS A 9 1.25 -24.53 -34.75
N HIS A 10 2.49 -24.07 -34.91
CA HIS A 10 3.15 -23.23 -33.91
C HIS A 10 2.52 -21.84 -33.84
N LEU A 11 2.17 -21.24 -34.97
CA LEU A 11 1.46 -19.95 -35.01
C LEU A 11 0.06 -20.06 -34.39
N ALA A 12 -0.62 -21.21 -34.51
CA ALA A 12 -1.90 -21.45 -33.84
C ALA A 12 -1.78 -21.57 -32.31
N LEU A 13 -0.57 -21.74 -31.76
CA LEU A 13 -0.30 -21.70 -30.31
C LEU A 13 0.02 -20.29 -29.80
N ILE A 14 0.12 -19.30 -30.69
CA ILE A 14 0.37 -17.90 -30.34
C ILE A 14 -0.98 -17.18 -30.41
N GLU A 15 -1.48 -16.77 -29.25
CA GLU A 15 -2.68 -15.94 -29.17
C GLU A 15 -2.37 -14.56 -29.78
N ASP A 16 -3.18 -14.12 -30.76
CA ASP A 16 -2.98 -12.84 -31.45
C ASP A 16 -3.48 -11.70 -30.56
N ASP A 17 -2.66 -10.67 -30.32
CA ASP A 17 -2.97 -9.51 -29.45
C ASP A 17 -4.15 -8.67 -29.95
N ASP A 18 -4.53 -8.86 -31.22
CA ASP A 18 -5.37 -7.93 -31.97
C ASP A 18 -6.86 -8.26 -32.01
N ARG A 19 -7.32 -9.37 -31.43
CA ARG A 19 -8.74 -9.78 -31.55
C ARG A 19 -9.43 -9.92 -30.20
N PHE A 20 -10.10 -8.85 -29.79
CA PHE A 20 -11.24 -8.97 -28.89
C PHE A 20 -12.48 -9.29 -29.74
N GLY A 21 -12.96 -10.55 -29.69
CA GLY A 21 -14.30 -10.90 -30.18
C GLY A 21 -14.52 -11.10 -31.69
N ALA A 22 -13.50 -11.51 -32.47
CA ALA A 22 -13.71 -11.93 -33.87
C ALA A 22 -13.41 -13.43 -34.06
N SER A 23 -14.49 -14.20 -34.20
CA SER A 23 -14.63 -15.68 -34.29
C SER A 23 -14.76 -16.40 -32.95
N ALA A 24 -15.77 -17.27 -32.88
CA ALA A 24 -16.42 -17.74 -31.66
C ALA A 24 -15.70 -18.84 -30.87
N ASP A 25 -14.42 -19.16 -31.12
CA ASP A 25 -13.85 -20.41 -30.60
C ASP A 25 -12.55 -20.32 -29.77
N THR A 26 -11.92 -19.16 -29.58
CA THR A 26 -10.80 -19.04 -28.62
C THR A 26 -10.69 -17.61 -28.07
N GLU A 27 -11.11 -17.40 -26.82
CA GLU A 27 -10.79 -16.19 -26.05
C GLU A 27 -9.27 -16.10 -25.82
N ASN A 28 -8.66 -14.94 -26.03
CA ASN A 28 -7.26 -14.68 -25.69
C ASN A 28 -7.15 -14.57 -24.15
N VAL A 29 -6.89 -15.71 -23.50
CA VAL A 29 -6.91 -15.86 -22.04
C VAL A 29 -5.83 -14.98 -21.41
N ALA A 30 -4.66 -14.87 -22.05
CA ALA A 30 -3.57 -14.04 -21.56
C ALA A 30 -3.97 -12.56 -21.49
N ARG A 31 -4.58 -12.03 -22.55
CA ARG A 31 -5.02 -10.63 -22.62
C ARG A 31 -6.14 -10.33 -21.62
N LEU A 32 -7.06 -11.27 -21.41
CA LEU A 32 -8.09 -11.14 -20.38
C LEU A 32 -7.51 -11.06 -18.97
N GLU A 33 -6.50 -11.88 -18.66
CA GLU A 33 -5.81 -11.84 -17.37
C GLU A 33 -5.02 -10.53 -17.17
N GLU A 34 -4.45 -9.95 -18.23
CA GLU A 34 -3.82 -8.62 -18.16
C GLU A 34 -4.84 -7.53 -17.78
N ILE A 35 -6.04 -7.57 -18.37
CA ILE A 35 -7.12 -6.62 -18.04
C ILE A 35 -7.59 -6.85 -16.60
N ARG A 36 -7.84 -8.10 -16.19
CA ARG A 36 -8.26 -8.45 -14.81
C ARG A 36 -7.24 -7.99 -13.77
N THR A 37 -5.96 -7.95 -14.13
CA THR A 37 -4.86 -7.56 -13.24
C THR A 37 -4.40 -6.11 -13.41
N THR A 38 -5.03 -5.30 -14.28
CA THR A 38 -4.66 -3.90 -14.46
C THR A 38 -4.82 -3.12 -13.15
N PRO A 39 -3.81 -2.35 -12.69
CA PRO A 39 -3.92 -1.59 -11.45
C PRO A 39 -4.96 -0.46 -11.52
N LEU A 40 -4.97 0.26 -12.65
CA LEU A 40 -5.77 1.47 -12.85
C LEU A 40 -6.46 1.41 -14.21
N PHE A 41 -7.73 1.81 -14.24
CA PHE A 41 -8.50 1.86 -15.48
C PHE A 41 -9.48 3.03 -15.52
N SER A 42 -9.89 3.45 -16.71
CA SER A 42 -10.87 4.53 -16.86
C SER A 42 -12.32 4.02 -16.86
N SER A 43 -13.24 4.90 -16.50
CA SER A 43 -14.69 4.73 -16.66
C SER A 43 -15.07 4.34 -18.08
N GLY A 44 -14.49 4.99 -19.10
CA GLY A 44 -14.76 4.66 -20.50
C GLY A 44 -14.38 3.21 -20.84
N VAL A 45 -13.22 2.76 -20.36
CA VAL A 45 -12.76 1.37 -20.52
C VAL A 45 -13.70 0.40 -19.81
N ARG A 46 -14.10 0.70 -18.57
CA ARG A 46 -15.05 -0.13 -17.80
C ARG A 46 -16.39 -0.29 -18.54
N MET A 47 -16.93 0.82 -19.06
CA MET A 47 -18.18 0.81 -19.83
C MET A 47 -18.06 -0.03 -21.10
N ALA A 48 -16.96 0.09 -21.85
CA ALA A 48 -16.74 -0.71 -23.05
C ALA A 48 -16.61 -2.20 -22.74
N LEU A 49 -15.84 -2.57 -21.70
CA LEU A 49 -15.67 -3.96 -21.27
C LEU A 49 -17.01 -4.59 -20.88
N GLN A 50 -17.86 -3.86 -20.15
CA GLN A 50 -19.17 -4.35 -19.73
C GLN A 50 -20.10 -4.63 -20.93
N ILE A 51 -19.97 -3.86 -22.02
CA ILE A 51 -20.73 -4.06 -23.25
C ILE A 51 -20.17 -5.23 -24.08
N GLN A 52 -18.83 -5.35 -24.13
CA GLN A 52 -18.14 -6.35 -24.96
C GLN A 52 -18.22 -7.77 -24.38
N ALA A 53 -17.92 -7.93 -23.10
CA ALA A 53 -17.65 -9.24 -22.50
C ALA A 53 -18.88 -9.94 -21.93
N GLN A 54 -19.99 -9.23 -21.70
CA GLN A 54 -21.20 -9.74 -21.02
C GLN A 54 -20.94 -10.34 -19.61
N GLU A 55 -19.70 -10.31 -19.12
CA GLU A 55 -19.25 -10.71 -17.79
C GLU A 55 -18.56 -9.55 -17.06
N GLU A 56 -18.54 -9.62 -15.73
CA GLU A 56 -17.90 -8.62 -14.87
C GLU A 56 -16.39 -8.88 -14.73
N ILE A 57 -15.58 -8.33 -15.64
CA ILE A 57 -14.12 -8.51 -15.66
C ILE A 57 -13.41 -7.80 -14.48
N LEU A 58 -13.96 -6.67 -14.03
CA LEU A 58 -13.39 -5.83 -12.98
C LEU A 58 -14.41 -5.67 -11.82
N PRO A 59 -14.62 -6.72 -11.01
CA PRO A 59 -15.75 -6.80 -10.08
C PRO A 59 -15.59 -5.94 -8.81
N GLN A 60 -14.36 -5.53 -8.49
CA GLN A 60 -14.09 -4.70 -7.31
C GLN A 60 -13.16 -3.55 -7.67
N TYR A 61 -13.64 -2.33 -7.44
CA TYR A 61 -12.92 -1.11 -7.79
C TYR A 61 -13.40 0.08 -6.95
N GLY A 62 -12.54 1.09 -6.82
CA GLY A 62 -12.90 2.36 -6.18
C GLY A 62 -12.36 3.55 -6.94
N LEU A 63 -13.13 4.64 -6.99
CA LEU A 63 -12.74 5.87 -7.66
C LEU A 63 -11.46 6.42 -7.03
N MET A 64 -10.45 6.68 -7.82
CA MET A 64 -9.21 7.30 -7.37
C MET A 64 -9.21 8.81 -7.66
N GLY A 65 -9.78 9.19 -8.79
CA GLY A 65 -9.79 10.58 -9.24
C GLY A 65 -10.28 10.72 -10.66
N MET A 66 -9.91 11.82 -11.30
CA MET A 66 -10.22 12.11 -12.69
C MET A 66 -8.95 12.45 -13.45
N ARG A 67 -8.76 11.80 -14.60
CA ARG A 67 -7.71 12.11 -15.56
C ARG A 67 -8.00 13.46 -16.21
N ILE A 68 -7.05 14.38 -16.07
CA ILE A 68 -7.07 15.70 -16.70
C ILE A 68 -6.44 15.57 -18.09
N ASP A 69 -5.19 15.09 -18.13
CA ASP A 69 -4.38 15.00 -19.35
C ASP A 69 -3.62 13.67 -19.39
N THR A 70 -3.24 13.22 -20.59
CA THR A 70 -2.26 12.15 -20.79
C THR A 70 -1.11 12.70 -21.61
N TYR A 71 0.12 12.49 -21.15
CA TYR A 71 1.31 13.01 -21.81
C TYR A 71 2.09 11.88 -22.48
N SER A 72 2.46 12.10 -23.75
CA SER A 72 3.27 11.18 -24.54
C SER A 72 4.45 11.90 -25.19
N ARG A 73 5.34 11.14 -25.83
CA ARG A 73 6.52 11.65 -26.55
C ARG A 73 6.18 12.46 -27.81
N TYR A 74 4.96 12.34 -28.36
CA TYR A 74 4.64 12.82 -29.71
C TYR A 74 3.31 13.57 -29.85
N GLU A 75 2.46 13.60 -28.82
CA GLU A 75 1.13 14.20 -28.93
C GLU A 75 0.75 14.91 -27.63
N GLU A 76 0.39 16.20 -27.75
CA GLU A 76 -0.43 16.91 -26.78
C GLU A 76 -1.88 16.77 -27.24
N ASP A 77 -2.70 16.11 -26.41
CA ASP A 77 -4.13 15.97 -26.70
C ASP A 77 -4.85 17.30 -26.40
N GLY A 78 -4.78 18.23 -27.36
CA GLY A 78 -5.38 19.57 -27.31
C GLY A 78 -6.91 19.60 -27.48
N ALA A 79 -7.63 18.55 -27.08
CA ALA A 79 -9.07 18.46 -27.26
C ALA A 79 -9.85 19.17 -26.13
N SER A 80 -10.77 20.06 -26.54
CA SER A 80 -11.69 20.83 -25.67
C SER A 80 -12.44 19.95 -24.65
N GLU A 81 -12.64 20.48 -23.44
CA GLU A 81 -13.25 19.78 -22.31
C GLU A 81 -14.76 19.56 -22.54
N SER A 82 -15.17 18.34 -22.92
CA SER A 82 -16.59 17.96 -23.05
C SER A 82 -17.08 17.22 -21.79
N HIS A 83 -18.39 17.26 -21.53
CA HIS A 83 -19.00 16.49 -20.44
C HIS A 83 -18.78 14.97 -20.60
N LEU A 84 -18.82 14.49 -21.84
CA LEU A 84 -18.52 13.10 -22.18
C LEU A 84 -17.06 12.75 -21.85
N LYS A 85 -16.10 13.63 -22.18
CA LYS A 85 -14.68 13.47 -21.83
C LYS A 85 -14.47 13.40 -20.32
N ARG A 86 -15.23 14.16 -19.52
CA ARG A 86 -15.19 14.05 -18.05
C ARG A 86 -15.72 12.71 -17.54
N LEU A 87 -16.86 12.26 -18.07
CA LEU A 87 -17.48 11.00 -17.65
C LEU A 87 -16.65 9.76 -18.01
N THR A 88 -15.89 9.80 -19.10
CA THR A 88 -15.03 8.67 -19.53
C THR A 88 -13.62 8.72 -18.92
N ASN A 89 -13.25 9.83 -18.26
CA ASN A 89 -11.93 10.05 -17.66
C ASN A 89 -11.88 9.86 -16.14
N LEU A 90 -12.96 9.37 -15.50
CA LEU A 90 -12.87 8.91 -14.12
C LEU A 90 -11.88 7.74 -14.05
N VAL A 91 -10.91 7.81 -13.15
CA VAL A 91 -9.86 6.80 -12.94
C VAL A 91 -10.22 5.98 -11.72
N TYR A 92 -10.31 4.67 -11.91
CA TYR A 92 -10.60 3.70 -10.87
C TYR A 92 -9.35 2.89 -10.52
N ALA A 93 -9.22 2.59 -9.24
CA ALA A 93 -8.27 1.64 -8.68
C ALA A 93 -8.92 0.24 -8.66
N ASN A 94 -8.25 -0.75 -9.25
CA ASN A 94 -8.68 -2.14 -9.19
C ASN A 94 -8.43 -2.70 -7.79
N ILE A 95 -9.48 -3.05 -7.06
CA ILE A 95 -9.37 -3.58 -5.70
C ILE A 95 -9.43 -5.11 -5.71
N ASN A 96 -9.75 -5.72 -6.85
CA ASN A 96 -9.80 -7.17 -7.00
C ASN A 96 -8.41 -7.80 -7.13
N ALA A 97 -7.55 -7.25 -8.01
CA ALA A 97 -6.20 -7.76 -8.23
C ALA A 97 -5.16 -7.08 -7.31
N PRO A 98 -4.14 -7.81 -6.79
CA PRO A 98 -3.08 -7.21 -5.98
C PRO A 98 -2.06 -6.43 -6.81
N TRP A 99 -1.75 -5.20 -6.40
CA TRP A 99 -0.71 -4.34 -6.95
C TRP A 99 -0.12 -3.43 -5.86
N SER A 100 1.02 -2.84 -6.16
CA SER A 100 1.76 -1.95 -5.25
C SER A 100 1.88 -0.53 -5.81
N THR A 101 1.97 0.43 -4.89
CA THR A 101 1.98 1.87 -5.19
C THR A 101 3.07 2.58 -4.43
N PHE A 102 3.82 3.42 -5.13
CA PHE A 102 4.76 4.38 -4.55
C PHE A 102 4.22 5.80 -4.71
N ILE A 103 4.06 6.54 -3.60
CA ILE A 103 3.52 7.90 -3.57
C ILE A 103 4.61 8.83 -3.04
N CYS A 104 4.98 9.85 -3.82
CA CYS A 104 5.98 10.83 -3.40
C CYS A 104 5.60 12.28 -3.70
N GLY A 105 6.26 13.23 -3.02
CA GLY A 105 5.94 14.66 -3.09
C GLY A 105 6.23 15.43 -1.80
N SER A 106 6.29 16.75 -1.85
CA SER A 106 6.57 17.58 -0.68
C SER A 106 5.48 17.44 0.39
N GLN A 107 5.77 17.84 1.63
CA GLN A 107 4.73 18.00 2.65
C GLN A 107 3.58 18.89 2.14
N GLY A 108 2.33 18.55 2.48
CA GLY A 108 1.14 19.29 2.06
C GLY A 108 0.77 19.22 0.57
N SER A 109 1.46 18.40 -0.23
CA SER A 109 1.17 18.27 -1.68
C SER A 109 -0.04 17.38 -2.01
N GLY A 110 -0.46 16.49 -1.09
CA GLY A 110 -1.59 15.56 -1.27
C GLY A 110 -1.26 14.07 -1.12
N LYS A 111 -0.05 13.72 -0.65
CA LYS A 111 0.38 12.31 -0.46
C LYS A 111 -0.51 11.49 0.48
N SER A 112 -0.59 11.87 1.76
CA SER A 112 -1.36 11.16 2.78
C SER A 112 -2.87 11.21 2.50
N HIS A 113 -3.33 12.26 1.80
CA HIS A 113 -4.66 12.33 1.21
C HIS A 113 -4.89 11.21 0.18
N THR A 114 -3.96 11.02 -0.75
CA THR A 114 -4.03 9.96 -1.78
C THR A 114 -3.96 8.57 -1.16
N LEU A 115 -3.02 8.35 -0.22
CA LEU A 115 -2.90 7.10 0.53
C LEU A 115 -4.24 6.73 1.19
N SER A 116 -4.91 7.70 1.83
CA SER A 116 -6.18 7.44 2.48
C SER A 116 -7.34 7.25 1.50
N CYS A 117 -7.37 7.94 0.36
CA CYS A 117 -8.35 7.64 -0.70
C CYS A 117 -8.20 6.19 -1.20
N MET A 118 -6.97 5.69 -1.30
CA MET A 118 -6.71 4.29 -1.66
C MET A 118 -7.12 3.32 -0.55
N LEU A 119 -6.89 3.65 0.73
CA LEU A 119 -7.39 2.88 1.86
C LEU A 119 -8.92 2.86 1.93
N GLU A 120 -9.60 3.99 1.69
CA GLU A 120 -11.06 4.04 1.59
C GLU A 120 -11.56 3.08 0.51
N ASN A 121 -10.96 3.09 -0.68
CA ASN A 121 -11.34 2.18 -1.78
C ASN A 121 -11.14 0.70 -1.42
N ALA A 122 -10.17 0.39 -0.55
CA ALA A 122 -9.83 -0.97 -0.14
C ALA A 122 -10.66 -1.49 1.05
N LEU A 123 -11.12 -0.60 1.93
CA LEU A 123 -11.64 -0.97 3.26
C LEU A 123 -13.10 -0.56 3.48
N LEU A 124 -13.57 0.53 2.87
CA LEU A 124 -14.87 1.10 3.19
C LEU A 124 -16.01 0.32 2.53
N HIS A 125 -16.91 -0.25 3.34
CA HIS A 125 -18.09 -0.96 2.87
C HIS A 125 -19.35 -0.62 3.68
N PRO A 126 -20.48 -0.28 3.05
CA PRO A 126 -20.66 -0.08 1.60
C PRO A 126 -19.82 1.10 1.07
N SER A 127 -19.39 1.03 -0.19
CA SER A 127 -18.51 2.02 -0.81
C SER A 127 -19.30 3.05 -1.61
N ASP A 128 -19.08 4.34 -1.34
CA ASP A 128 -19.60 5.44 -2.15
C ASP A 128 -18.75 5.71 -3.41
N THR A 129 -17.61 5.01 -3.56
CA THR A 129 -16.60 5.30 -4.60
C THR A 129 -16.55 4.22 -5.68
N GLY A 130 -17.23 3.09 -5.51
CA GLY A 130 -17.27 2.00 -6.47
C GLY A 130 -17.87 0.72 -5.87
N THR A 131 -17.51 -0.42 -6.45
CA THR A 131 -17.99 -1.73 -6.00
C THR A 131 -16.93 -2.41 -5.15
N LEU A 132 -17.28 -2.86 -3.94
CA LEU A 132 -16.38 -3.60 -3.06
C LEU A 132 -17.14 -4.72 -2.36
N SER A 133 -17.19 -5.91 -2.97
CA SER A 133 -17.95 -7.05 -2.42
C SER A 133 -17.23 -7.76 -1.28
N SER A 134 -15.89 -7.72 -1.25
CA SER A 134 -15.04 -8.34 -0.25
C SER A 134 -14.01 -7.32 0.27
N PRO A 135 -14.37 -6.53 1.29
CA PRO A 135 -13.48 -5.51 1.86
C PRO A 135 -12.18 -6.12 2.37
N LEU A 136 -11.06 -5.47 2.08
CA LEU A 136 -9.75 -5.91 2.54
C LEU A 136 -9.59 -5.63 4.04
N THR A 137 -8.54 -6.19 4.65
CA THR A 137 -8.06 -5.71 5.96
C THR A 137 -6.81 -4.85 5.78
N GLY A 138 -6.73 -3.75 6.54
CA GLY A 138 -5.67 -2.76 6.44
C GLY A 138 -4.69 -2.79 7.59
N LEU A 139 -3.40 -2.60 7.29
CA LEU A 139 -2.34 -2.29 8.24
C LEU A 139 -1.63 -1.00 7.79
N VAL A 140 -1.57 0.02 8.64
CA VAL A 140 -0.76 1.22 8.44
C VAL A 140 0.38 1.25 9.44
N LEU A 141 1.60 1.50 8.96
CA LEU A 141 2.78 1.72 9.80
C LEU A 141 3.06 3.23 9.85
N HIS A 142 3.15 3.78 11.06
CA HIS A 142 3.37 5.21 11.29
C HIS A 142 4.39 5.44 12.40
N TYR A 143 5.33 6.35 12.14
CA TYR A 143 6.36 6.74 13.10
C TYR A 143 6.71 8.22 12.92
N ASP A 144 6.81 8.94 14.03
CA ASP A 144 7.33 10.30 14.10
C ASP A 144 8.32 10.48 15.26
N LYS A 145 9.41 11.21 14.99
CA LYS A 145 10.39 11.63 15.99
C LYS A 145 9.88 12.75 16.88
N PHE A 146 9.00 13.62 16.36
CA PHE A 146 8.54 14.80 17.07
C PHE A 146 7.36 14.48 17.98
N THR A 147 7.65 13.83 19.11
CA THR A 147 6.65 13.34 20.07
C THR A 147 6.28 14.33 21.18
N SER A 148 6.52 15.63 20.98
CA SER A 148 6.24 16.63 22.02
C SER A 148 4.72 16.76 22.28
N VAL A 149 4.36 17.18 23.51
CA VAL A 149 2.96 17.31 23.97
C VAL A 149 2.12 18.12 23.00
N ASP A 150 2.67 19.23 22.50
CA ASP A 150 1.93 20.21 21.69
C ASP A 150 2.14 20.05 20.17
N THR A 151 3.13 19.25 19.74
CA THR A 151 3.48 19.10 18.31
C THR A 151 3.35 17.68 17.77
N GLY A 152 2.76 16.77 18.54
CA GLY A 152 2.57 15.37 18.12
C GLY A 152 1.75 15.26 16.84
N GLN A 153 2.31 14.66 15.80
CA GLN A 153 1.55 14.38 14.58
C GLN A 153 0.71 13.11 14.78
N LEU A 154 -0.55 13.19 14.33
CA LEU A 154 -1.46 12.06 14.22
C LEU A 154 -1.20 11.35 12.89
N CYS A 155 -1.39 10.03 12.85
CA CYS A 155 -1.54 9.34 11.58
C CYS A 155 -2.85 9.79 10.90
N GLU A 156 -2.77 10.43 9.74
CA GLU A 156 -3.95 10.95 9.02
C GLU A 156 -4.94 9.85 8.59
N ALA A 157 -4.47 8.60 8.47
CA ALA A 157 -5.34 7.46 8.20
C ALA A 157 -6.32 7.17 9.35
N ALA A 158 -6.08 7.70 10.56
CA ALA A 158 -6.99 7.53 11.69
C ALA A 158 -8.34 8.23 11.50
N TYR A 159 -8.43 9.24 10.62
CA TYR A 159 -9.70 9.88 10.25
C TYR A 159 -10.69 8.94 9.54
N LEU A 160 -10.19 7.81 9.03
CA LEU A 160 -11.03 6.73 8.52
C LEU A 160 -12.00 6.18 9.58
N SER A 161 -11.69 6.37 10.86
CA SER A 161 -12.56 6.01 12.00
C SER A 161 -13.97 6.57 11.90
N SER A 162 -14.16 7.70 11.22
CA SER A 162 -15.48 8.29 11.00
C SER A 162 -16.45 7.40 10.21
N LYS A 163 -15.93 6.40 9.47
CA LYS A 163 -16.72 5.54 8.57
C LYS A 163 -16.42 4.05 8.69
N LEU A 164 -15.27 3.65 9.25
CA LEU A 164 -14.90 2.24 9.42
C LEU A 164 -14.20 1.99 10.77
N PRO A 165 -14.18 0.74 11.28
CA PRO A 165 -13.47 0.41 12.51
C PRO A 165 -11.95 0.64 12.37
N VAL A 166 -11.41 1.56 13.16
CA VAL A 166 -9.97 1.82 13.26
C VAL A 166 -9.46 1.45 14.65
N ARG A 167 -8.36 0.71 14.67
CA ARG A 167 -7.58 0.41 15.88
C ARG A 167 -6.18 0.99 15.75
N VAL A 168 -5.74 1.74 16.76
CA VAL A 168 -4.38 2.26 16.85
C VAL A 168 -3.63 1.49 17.94
N LEU A 169 -2.64 0.72 17.54
CA LEU A 169 -1.69 0.03 18.41
C LEU A 169 -0.53 0.97 18.68
N VAL A 170 -0.28 1.26 19.95
CA VAL A 170 0.74 2.23 20.36
C VAL A 170 1.76 1.61 21.31
N ALA A 171 2.97 2.16 21.33
CA ALA A 171 3.99 1.76 22.29
C ALA A 171 3.43 1.84 23.74
N PRO A 172 3.57 0.78 24.57
CA PRO A 172 3.03 0.78 25.93
C PRO A 172 3.52 1.95 26.79
N SER A 173 4.75 2.41 26.55
CA SER A 173 5.40 3.54 27.22
C SER A 173 4.82 4.91 26.86
N ASN A 174 4.09 5.05 25.74
CA ASN A 174 3.46 6.30 25.31
C ASN A 174 1.93 6.23 25.20
N TYR A 175 1.32 5.19 25.76
CA TYR A 175 -0.11 4.91 25.59
C TYR A 175 -1.02 6.08 26.01
N GLY A 176 -0.87 6.59 27.24
CA GLY A 176 -1.81 7.60 27.77
C GLY A 176 -1.81 8.90 26.95
N ARG A 177 -0.66 9.27 26.39
CA ARG A 177 -0.53 10.43 25.51
C ARG A 177 -1.24 10.19 24.19
N LEU A 178 -0.93 9.09 23.49
CA LEU A 178 -1.52 8.79 22.19
C LEU A 178 -3.02 8.49 22.29
N GLU A 179 -3.46 7.85 23.37
CA GLU A 179 -4.90 7.69 23.68
C GLU A 179 -5.59 9.06 23.75
N THR A 180 -5.00 10.02 24.49
CA THR A 180 -5.53 11.39 24.58
C THR A 180 -5.50 12.09 23.21
N LEU A 181 -4.42 11.93 22.44
CA LEU A 181 -4.25 12.56 21.14
C LEU A 181 -5.31 12.07 20.13
N TYR A 182 -5.49 10.75 20.00
CA TYR A 182 -6.47 10.14 19.09
C TYR A 182 -7.92 10.29 19.60
N ALA A 183 -8.14 10.43 20.90
CA ALA A 183 -9.46 10.80 21.43
C ALA A 183 -9.86 12.25 21.08
N ASN A 184 -8.88 13.14 20.88
CA ASN A 184 -9.09 14.55 20.61
C ASN A 184 -8.66 14.94 19.19
N MET A 185 -8.91 14.07 18.20
CA MET A 185 -8.60 14.38 16.80
C MET A 185 -9.37 15.63 16.33
N PRO A 186 -8.67 16.67 15.84
CA PRO A 186 -9.29 17.88 15.32
C PRO A 186 -10.21 17.59 14.12
N TRP A 187 -11.20 18.43 13.86
CA TRP A 187 -12.09 18.34 12.67
C TRP A 187 -12.97 17.08 12.58
N LEU A 188 -12.93 16.18 13.56
CA LEU A 188 -13.89 15.10 13.66
C LEU A 188 -15.17 15.62 14.35
N PRO A 189 -16.36 15.47 13.74
CA PRO A 189 -17.61 15.95 14.34
C PRO A 189 -17.90 15.34 15.71
N GLU A 190 -18.59 16.10 16.57
CA GLU A 190 -19.06 15.58 17.85
C GLU A 190 -20.07 14.45 17.62
N GLY A 191 -19.73 13.24 18.08
CA GLY A 191 -20.52 12.02 17.85
C GLY A 191 -20.01 11.11 16.71
N ALA A 192 -19.03 11.54 15.91
CA ALA A 192 -18.39 10.65 14.95
C ALA A 192 -17.58 9.55 15.68
N PRO A 193 -17.57 8.29 15.18
CA PRO A 193 -16.79 7.23 15.79
C PRO A 193 -15.29 7.59 15.77
N ARG A 194 -14.62 7.31 16.89
CA ARG A 194 -13.19 7.55 17.09
C ARG A 194 -12.43 6.22 17.05
N PRO A 195 -11.12 6.24 16.73
CA PRO A 195 -10.32 5.04 16.73
C PRO A 195 -10.20 4.47 18.15
N THR A 196 -10.14 3.15 18.23
CA THR A 196 -9.82 2.45 19.48
C THR A 196 -8.32 2.42 19.68
N VAL A 197 -7.81 2.95 20.79
CA VAL A 197 -6.37 2.94 21.09
C VAL A 197 -6.06 1.79 22.03
N SER A 198 -5.01 1.01 21.74
CA SER A 198 -4.62 -0.14 22.53
C SER A 198 -3.09 -0.22 22.66
N ARG A 199 -2.63 -0.70 23.82
CA ARG A 199 -1.19 -0.97 24.02
C ARG A 199 -0.77 -2.10 23.09
N MET A 200 0.29 -1.90 22.33
CA MET A 200 0.86 -2.92 21.48
C MET A 200 1.61 -3.93 22.35
N TYR A 201 0.97 -5.07 22.61
CA TYR A 201 1.61 -6.21 23.26
C TYR A 201 1.62 -7.42 22.33
N PHE A 202 2.77 -8.06 22.16
CA PHE A 202 2.91 -9.35 21.51
C PHE A 202 2.56 -10.46 22.49
N ARG A 203 1.85 -11.47 21.99
CA ARG A 203 1.66 -12.72 22.71
C ARG A 203 2.77 -13.69 22.35
N GLU A 204 3.18 -14.49 23.33
CA GLU A 204 4.16 -15.56 23.12
C GLU A 204 3.77 -16.53 22.01
N ASP A 205 2.48 -16.82 21.84
CA ASP A 205 1.95 -17.70 20.79
C ASP A 205 2.01 -17.10 19.36
N GLN A 206 2.33 -15.80 19.24
CA GLN A 206 2.49 -15.11 17.96
C GLN A 206 3.95 -14.93 17.57
N LEU A 207 4.88 -15.04 18.52
CA LEU A 207 6.29 -14.84 18.26
C LEU A 207 6.91 -16.08 17.63
N THR A 208 7.34 -15.95 16.38
CA THR A 208 8.08 -17.00 15.67
C THR A 208 9.58 -16.91 15.94
N LEU A 209 10.29 -18.00 15.66
CA LEU A 209 11.74 -18.04 15.79
C LEU A 209 12.42 -17.04 14.85
N GLY A 210 11.84 -16.81 13.67
CA GLY A 210 12.28 -15.78 12.73
C GLY A 210 12.17 -14.39 13.36
N MET A 211 10.99 -14.03 13.88
CA MET A 211 10.77 -12.75 14.56
C MET A 211 11.74 -12.54 15.73
N MET A 212 11.98 -13.59 16.54
CA MET A 212 12.95 -13.51 17.63
C MET A 212 14.37 -13.31 17.13
N LYS A 213 14.77 -14.05 16.09
CA LYS A 213 16.10 -13.91 15.49
C LYS A 213 16.31 -12.50 14.94
N ASP A 214 15.31 -11.95 14.27
CA ASP A 214 15.38 -10.62 13.66
C ASP A 214 15.45 -9.54 14.73
N LEU A 215 14.64 -9.65 15.79
CA LEU A 215 14.65 -8.69 16.90
C LEU A 215 15.93 -8.72 17.72
N MET A 216 16.52 -9.91 17.92
CA MET A 216 17.76 -10.04 18.67
C MET A 216 18.99 -9.60 17.87
N ALA A 217 18.90 -9.43 16.55
CA ALA A 217 20.05 -9.11 15.73
C ALA A 217 20.41 -7.60 15.80
N VAL A 218 21.39 -7.21 16.62
CA VAL A 218 21.99 -5.85 16.62
C VAL A 218 23.20 -5.84 15.70
N ASN A 219 23.25 -5.12 14.58
CA ASN A 219 24.53 -4.98 13.86
C ASN A 219 24.88 -3.53 13.59
N GLY A 220 26.13 -3.16 13.92
CA GLY A 220 26.86 -2.15 13.15
C GLY A 220 27.40 -2.77 11.85
N GLU A 221 27.76 -1.92 10.88
CA GLU A 221 28.23 -2.24 9.52
C GLU A 221 28.78 -3.68 9.33
N GLY A 222 27.94 -4.57 8.81
CA GLY A 222 28.36 -5.73 8.01
C GLY A 222 28.56 -7.10 8.69
N THR A 223 28.69 -7.21 10.02
CA THR A 223 28.86 -8.55 10.68
C THR A 223 27.86 -8.81 11.81
N PRO A 224 27.16 -9.97 11.81
CA PRO A 224 26.36 -10.38 12.96
C PRO A 224 27.22 -10.45 14.24
N PRO A 225 26.75 -9.91 15.38
CA PRO A 225 27.42 -10.10 16.64
C PRO A 225 27.62 -11.58 16.92
N LEU A 226 28.74 -11.89 17.55
CA LEU A 226 29.06 -13.24 17.97
C LEU A 226 27.96 -13.86 18.86
N TYR A 227 27.20 -13.05 19.62
CA TYR A 227 26.09 -13.57 20.43
C TYR A 227 24.95 -14.16 19.59
N MET A 228 24.80 -13.75 18.32
CA MET A 228 23.74 -14.25 17.45
C MET A 228 23.91 -15.72 17.07
N GLU A 229 25.13 -16.25 17.07
CA GLU A 229 25.36 -17.69 16.89
C GLU A 229 24.75 -18.49 18.05
N VAL A 230 24.97 -18.00 19.28
CA VAL A 230 24.41 -18.58 20.50
C VAL A 230 22.88 -18.47 20.51
N VAL A 231 22.33 -17.29 20.21
CA VAL A 231 20.88 -17.07 20.11
C VAL A 231 20.25 -17.99 19.07
N THR A 232 20.86 -18.10 17.88
CA THR A 232 20.36 -18.96 16.80
C THR A 232 20.41 -20.44 17.19
N LYS A 233 21.45 -20.87 17.89
CA LYS A 233 21.56 -22.24 18.42
C LYS A 233 20.44 -22.54 19.41
N VAL A 234 20.22 -21.66 20.40
CA VAL A 234 19.15 -21.81 21.41
C VAL A 234 17.78 -21.85 20.75
N LEU A 235 17.49 -20.92 19.83
CA LEU A 235 16.22 -20.88 19.09
C LEU A 235 16.01 -22.16 18.26
N ARG A 236 17.07 -22.70 17.65
CA ARG A 236 17.00 -23.95 16.87
C ARG A 236 16.68 -25.15 17.76
N GLU A 237 17.31 -25.26 18.93
CA GLU A 237 17.04 -26.33 19.89
C GLU A 237 15.59 -26.28 20.38
N MET A 238 15.11 -25.07 20.75
CA MET A 238 13.71 -24.86 21.11
C MET A 238 12.75 -25.23 19.97
N ALA A 239 13.13 -24.98 18.71
CA ALA A 239 12.34 -25.35 17.54
C ALA A 239 12.15 -26.86 17.39
N VAL A 240 13.21 -27.63 17.65
CA VAL A 240 13.20 -29.09 17.55
C VAL A 240 12.32 -29.68 18.66
N GLU A 241 12.39 -29.10 19.86
CA GLU A 241 11.64 -29.58 21.03
C GLU A 241 10.16 -29.17 21.03
N SER A 242 9.79 -28.10 20.31
CA SER A 242 8.44 -27.53 20.40
C SER A 242 7.34 -28.40 19.78
N LEU A 243 7.66 -29.50 19.09
CA LEU A 243 6.70 -30.50 18.55
C LEU A 243 5.44 -29.88 17.92
N SER A 244 5.61 -28.83 17.11
CA SER A 244 4.55 -28.06 16.43
C SER A 244 3.71 -27.12 17.31
N ARG A 245 4.12 -26.82 18.55
CA ARG A 245 3.53 -25.73 19.33
C ARG A 245 3.84 -24.39 18.65
N ARG A 246 2.80 -23.58 18.48
CA ARG A 246 2.93 -22.21 17.96
C ARG A 246 3.51 -21.30 19.04
N GLY A 247 4.43 -20.42 18.66
CA GLY A 247 5.01 -19.43 19.55
C GLY A 247 6.27 -19.87 20.27
N ILE A 248 6.71 -19.03 21.20
CA ILE A 248 7.94 -19.20 21.98
C ILE A 248 7.66 -18.91 23.45
N ASP A 249 8.02 -19.86 24.32
CA ASP A 249 8.08 -19.63 25.77
C ASP A 249 9.27 -18.70 26.06
N PHE A 250 8.98 -17.43 26.27
CA PHE A 250 10.02 -16.41 26.44
C PHE A 250 10.81 -16.62 27.74
N LYS A 251 10.15 -17.14 28.78
CA LYS A 251 10.82 -17.43 30.05
C LYS A 251 11.85 -18.54 29.87
N GLU A 252 11.49 -19.61 29.18
CA GLU A 252 12.42 -20.70 28.85
C GLU A 252 13.57 -20.22 27.96
N PHE A 253 13.28 -19.37 26.97
CA PHE A 253 14.31 -18.76 26.14
C PHE A 253 15.33 -17.97 26.97
N LYS A 254 14.88 -17.12 27.91
CA LYS A 254 15.78 -16.39 28.83
C LYS A 254 16.60 -17.33 29.72
N ASN A 255 15.99 -18.39 30.25
CA ASN A 255 16.70 -19.36 31.09
C ASN A 255 17.84 -20.04 30.32
N ARG A 256 17.60 -20.43 29.07
CA ARG A 256 18.62 -21.06 28.22
C ARG A 256 19.75 -20.10 27.88
N LEU A 257 19.46 -18.84 27.60
CA LEU A 257 20.48 -17.81 27.37
C LEU A 257 21.32 -17.54 28.62
N ASN A 258 20.71 -17.48 29.80
CA ASN A 258 21.42 -17.29 31.07
C ASN A 258 22.30 -18.49 31.46
N ALA A 259 22.01 -19.68 30.93
CA ALA A 259 22.81 -20.88 31.12
C ALA A 259 24.00 -20.99 30.15
N GLN A 260 24.13 -20.10 29.16
CA GLN A 260 25.28 -20.10 28.25
C GLN A 260 26.47 -19.34 28.85
N ASP A 261 27.67 -19.81 28.53
CA ASP A 261 28.92 -19.11 28.86
C ASP A 261 29.15 -17.96 27.88
N TRP A 262 28.94 -16.72 28.35
CA TRP A 262 29.13 -15.52 27.54
C TRP A 262 30.56 -14.98 27.60
N ASN A 263 31.10 -14.57 26.46
CA ASN A 263 32.34 -13.80 26.44
C ASN A 263 32.09 -12.35 26.91
N LYS A 264 33.08 -11.74 27.56
CA LYS A 264 33.00 -10.34 28.05
C LYS A 264 32.68 -9.41 26.88
N GLY A 265 31.56 -8.67 26.99
CA GLY A 265 31.10 -7.69 25.98
C GLY A 265 29.94 -8.15 25.08
N GLN A 266 29.57 -9.43 25.09
CA GLN A 266 28.46 -9.95 24.28
C GLN A 266 27.07 -9.71 24.92
N SER A 267 27.00 -9.63 26.25
CA SER A 267 25.74 -9.58 26.99
C SER A 267 25.01 -8.24 26.91
N GLY A 268 25.74 -7.12 26.80
CA GLY A 268 25.14 -5.77 26.81
C GLY A 268 24.14 -5.53 25.68
N PRO A 269 24.55 -5.65 24.39
CA PRO A 269 23.66 -5.42 23.26
C PRO A 269 22.49 -6.41 23.21
N LEU A 270 22.72 -7.68 23.57
CA LEU A 270 21.66 -8.68 23.67
C LEU A 270 20.64 -8.32 24.75
N GLN A 271 21.11 -7.88 25.92
CA GLN A 271 20.23 -7.46 27.02
C GLN A 271 19.33 -6.29 26.59
N MET A 272 19.87 -5.31 25.86
CA MET A 272 19.05 -4.20 25.34
C MET A 272 17.90 -4.68 24.44
N ARG A 273 18.15 -5.68 23.57
CA ARG A 273 17.09 -6.26 22.73
C ARG A 273 16.08 -7.09 23.52
N LEU A 274 16.55 -7.83 24.53
CA LEU A 274 15.66 -8.56 25.44
C LEU A 274 14.77 -7.60 26.23
N ASP A 275 15.32 -6.49 26.72
CA ASP A 275 14.57 -5.47 27.45
C ASP A 275 13.53 -4.79 26.55
N LEU A 276 13.89 -4.49 25.29
CA LEU A 276 12.95 -3.98 24.28
C LEU A 276 11.80 -4.97 24.08
N LEU A 277 12.08 -6.24 23.77
CA LEU A 277 11.05 -7.25 23.57
C LEU A 277 10.16 -7.40 24.81
N GLU A 278 10.77 -7.52 25.99
CA GLU A 278 10.06 -7.70 27.27
C GLU A 278 9.12 -6.52 27.56
N SER A 279 9.47 -5.30 27.13
CA SER A 279 8.59 -4.13 27.26
C SER A 279 7.33 -4.20 26.38
N PHE A 280 7.37 -4.99 25.30
CA PHE A 280 6.27 -5.23 24.36
C PHE A 280 5.63 -6.62 24.50
N LEU A 281 6.01 -7.45 25.46
CA LEU A 281 5.35 -8.75 25.70
C LEU A 281 4.13 -8.63 26.63
N GLU A 282 3.05 -9.35 26.32
CA GLU A 282 1.90 -9.46 27.23
C GLU A 282 2.35 -10.17 28.52
N LYS A 283 2.13 -9.51 29.66
CA LYS A 283 2.43 -10.13 30.95
C LYS A 283 1.45 -11.25 31.20
N SER A 284 1.90 -12.50 31.08
CA SER A 284 1.11 -13.66 31.48
C SER A 284 0.60 -13.47 32.90
N PRO A 285 -0.73 -13.54 33.15
CA PRO A 285 -1.23 -13.51 34.51
C PRO A 285 -0.64 -14.70 35.26
N PRO A 286 -0.25 -14.55 36.54
CA PRO A 286 0.20 -15.69 37.32
C PRO A 286 -0.90 -16.75 37.29
N ARG A 287 -0.57 -17.96 36.84
CA ARG A 287 -1.46 -19.14 36.89
C ARG A 287 -1.95 -19.29 38.33
N LYS A 288 -3.11 -18.71 38.66
CA LYS A 288 -3.72 -18.93 39.97
C LYS A 288 -4.11 -20.40 40.03
N PRO A 289 -3.79 -21.11 41.12
CA PRO A 289 -4.23 -22.49 41.28
C PRO A 289 -5.75 -22.52 41.20
N ALA A 290 -6.29 -23.46 40.42
CA ALA A 290 -7.70 -23.59 40.11
C ALA A 290 -8.57 -23.60 41.38
N ARG A 291 -9.12 -22.43 41.74
CA ARG A 291 -10.22 -22.36 42.71
C ARG A 291 -11.51 -22.61 41.94
N LYS A 292 -12.06 -23.81 42.15
CA LYS A 292 -13.43 -24.13 41.76
C LYS A 292 -14.36 -23.10 42.41
N HIS A 293 -15.22 -22.49 41.60
CA HIS A 293 -16.25 -21.50 41.94
C HIS A 293 -15.79 -20.04 42.07
N ALA A 294 -15.78 -19.34 40.93
CA ALA A 294 -16.16 -17.93 40.87
C ALA A 294 -16.80 -17.64 39.49
N VAL A 295 -17.87 -16.85 39.54
CA VAL A 295 -18.76 -16.49 38.44
C VAL A 295 -17.99 -15.81 37.29
N LYS A 296 -18.29 -16.24 36.07
CA LYS A 296 -17.75 -15.70 34.80
C LYS A 296 -17.99 -14.19 34.70
N ASN A 297 -16.92 -13.43 34.86
CA ASN A 297 -16.68 -12.14 34.19
C ASN A 297 -15.15 -11.97 34.08
N GLU A 298 -14.47 -13.02 33.61
CA GLU A 298 -13.13 -12.85 33.08
C GLU A 298 -13.29 -12.05 31.78
N ARG A 299 -12.90 -10.77 31.82
CA ARG A 299 -12.57 -10.02 30.62
C ARG A 299 -11.53 -10.85 29.87
N GLN A 300 -11.96 -11.67 28.90
CA GLN A 300 -11.05 -12.26 27.92
C GLN A 300 -10.23 -11.08 27.39
N SER A 301 -8.90 -11.11 27.54
CA SER A 301 -8.09 -10.02 27.00
C SER A 301 -8.42 -9.91 25.52
N GLU A 302 -8.83 -8.71 25.11
CA GLU A 302 -9.22 -8.45 23.74
C GLU A 302 -8.04 -8.80 22.84
N ASN A 303 -8.24 -9.68 21.86
CA ASN A 303 -7.15 -10.03 20.96
C ASN A 303 -6.89 -8.85 20.01
N ILE A 304 -5.89 -8.05 20.37
CA ILE A 304 -5.56 -6.80 19.67
C ILE A 304 -5.11 -7.03 18.21
N TRP A 305 -4.66 -8.25 17.89
CA TRP A 305 -4.14 -8.70 16.60
C TRP A 305 -5.18 -9.47 15.76
N GLN A 306 -6.45 -9.11 15.91
CA GLN A 306 -7.50 -9.52 14.97
C GLN A 306 -7.62 -8.49 13.85
N PHE A 307 -7.76 -8.97 12.62
CA PHE A 307 -7.76 -8.17 11.40
C PHE A 307 -9.04 -8.42 10.60
N PRO A 308 -10.22 -8.00 11.10
CA PRO A 308 -11.47 -8.22 10.39
C PRO A 308 -11.49 -7.47 9.06
N GLY A 309 -12.14 -8.04 8.05
CA GLY A 309 -12.36 -7.37 6.76
C GLY A 309 -13.11 -6.04 6.95
N GLY A 310 -12.71 -5.02 6.20
CA GLY A 310 -13.26 -3.67 6.29
C GLY A 310 -12.79 -2.88 7.52
N SER A 311 -11.69 -3.28 8.14
CA SER A 311 -11.08 -2.56 9.27
C SER A 311 -9.66 -2.11 8.98
N LEU A 312 -9.20 -1.13 9.74
CA LEU A 312 -7.83 -0.62 9.69
C LEU A 312 -7.15 -0.76 11.05
N THR A 313 -5.99 -1.42 11.07
CA THR A 313 -5.05 -1.36 12.19
C THR A 313 -3.92 -0.39 11.84
N ILE A 314 -3.69 0.59 12.70
CA ILE A 314 -2.55 1.52 12.62
C ILE A 314 -1.58 1.13 13.72
N VAL A 315 -0.32 0.89 13.38
CA VAL A 315 0.76 0.73 14.36
C VAL A 315 1.49 2.07 14.41
N ASP A 316 1.28 2.81 15.49
CA ASP A 316 1.88 4.11 15.73
C ASP A 316 2.94 4.01 16.84
N LEU A 317 4.20 3.98 16.41
CA LEU A 317 5.35 3.87 17.30
C LEU A 317 5.99 5.22 17.61
N SER A 318 5.27 6.33 17.43
CA SER A 318 5.72 7.69 17.77
C SER A 318 5.85 7.84 19.29
N CYS A 319 7.00 7.41 19.82
CA CYS A 319 7.30 7.31 21.23
C CYS A 319 8.70 7.86 21.53
N PRO A 320 8.87 8.70 22.58
CA PRO A 320 10.20 9.21 22.97
C PRO A 320 11.23 8.12 23.31
N PHE A 321 10.78 6.90 23.59
CA PHE A 321 11.60 5.77 24.01
C PHE A 321 11.75 4.70 22.91
N VAL A 322 11.29 4.99 21.69
CA VAL A 322 11.41 4.09 20.54
C VAL A 322 12.13 4.87 19.44
N ASP A 323 13.36 4.45 19.12
CA ASP A 323 14.11 5.04 18.01
C ASP A 323 13.67 4.45 16.65
N GLU A 324 14.25 4.95 15.56
CA GLU A 324 13.93 4.49 14.20
C GLU A 324 14.23 3.01 13.97
N ASN A 325 15.28 2.48 14.59
CA ASN A 325 15.73 1.10 14.40
C ASN A 325 14.84 0.12 15.17
N ASP A 326 14.47 0.50 16.40
CA ASP A 326 13.49 -0.21 17.21
C ASP A 326 12.13 -0.21 16.50
N ALA A 327 11.70 0.93 15.96
CA ALA A 327 10.46 1.03 15.19
C ALA A 327 10.48 0.10 13.97
N CYS A 328 11.56 0.07 13.18
CA CYS A 328 11.69 -0.83 12.03
C CYS A 328 11.62 -2.31 12.43
N SER A 329 12.31 -2.68 13.51
CA SER A 329 12.29 -4.06 14.03
C SER A 329 10.89 -4.47 14.47
N LEU A 330 10.21 -3.61 15.25
CA LEU A 330 8.85 -3.84 15.71
C LEU A 330 7.85 -3.88 14.56
N PHE A 331 7.97 -2.99 13.57
CA PHE A 331 7.15 -3.01 12.36
C PHE A 331 7.32 -4.32 11.58
N ASN A 332 8.53 -4.87 11.51
CA ASN A 332 8.75 -6.12 10.81
C ASN A 332 8.04 -7.30 11.49
N ILE A 333 8.01 -7.31 12.83
CA ILE A 333 7.22 -8.27 13.63
C ILE A 333 5.72 -8.06 13.37
N CYS A 334 5.23 -6.81 13.44
CA CYS A 334 3.83 -6.48 13.19
C CYS A 334 3.39 -6.93 11.80
N LEU A 335 4.22 -6.69 10.78
CA LEU A 335 3.99 -7.11 9.40
C LEU A 335 3.96 -8.64 9.29
N SER A 336 4.88 -9.32 9.96
CA SER A 336 4.90 -10.79 9.98
C SER A 336 3.63 -11.37 10.64
N ILE A 337 3.22 -10.85 11.82
CA ILE A 337 1.99 -11.25 12.51
C ILE A 337 0.77 -10.96 11.64
N PHE A 338 0.74 -9.80 10.99
CA PHE A 338 -0.30 -9.47 10.04
C PHE A 338 -0.34 -10.57 8.99
N MET A 339 0.74 -10.82 8.25
CA MET A 339 0.78 -11.72 7.09
C MET A 339 0.52 -13.21 7.39
N GLU A 340 0.63 -13.67 8.64
CA GLU A 340 0.34 -15.05 9.04
C GLU A 340 -1.11 -15.47 8.76
N ARG A 341 -2.07 -14.55 8.86
CA ARG A 341 -3.52 -14.83 8.67
C ARG A 341 -4.01 -14.55 7.24
N ARG A 342 -3.16 -14.76 6.23
CA ARG A 342 -3.46 -14.37 4.83
C ARG A 342 -4.56 -15.16 4.15
N ASN A 343 -4.92 -16.30 4.70
CA ASN A 343 -6.06 -17.10 4.28
C ASN A 343 -7.43 -16.52 4.69
N GLU A 344 -7.46 -15.50 5.57
CA GLU A 344 -8.71 -14.89 6.06
C GLU A 344 -9.27 -13.79 5.14
N GLY A 345 -8.52 -13.37 4.10
CA GLY A 345 -8.97 -12.36 3.14
C GLY A 345 -7.81 -11.58 2.51
N GLY A 346 -8.15 -10.73 1.53
CA GLY A 346 -7.19 -9.85 0.89
C GLY A 346 -6.71 -8.74 1.81
N ARG A 347 -5.49 -8.24 1.55
CA ARG A 347 -4.76 -7.35 2.47
C ARG A 347 -4.27 -6.08 1.80
N VAL A 348 -4.16 -5.02 2.59
CA VAL A 348 -3.45 -3.80 2.23
C VAL A 348 -2.51 -3.39 3.36
N VAL A 349 -1.23 -3.23 3.02
CA VAL A 349 -0.19 -2.70 3.90
C VAL A 349 0.16 -1.31 3.40
N ALA A 350 0.11 -0.32 4.28
CA ALA A 350 0.41 1.06 3.97
C ALA A 350 1.51 1.60 4.89
N LEU A 351 2.48 2.29 4.30
CA LEU A 351 3.53 3.01 5.03
C LEU A 351 3.28 4.49 4.83
N ASP A 352 3.00 5.20 5.92
CA ASP A 352 2.81 6.65 5.89
C ASP A 352 4.09 7.36 6.31
N GLU A 353 4.47 8.40 5.56
CA GLU A 353 5.70 9.17 5.77
C GLU A 353 6.96 8.28 5.89
N ALA A 354 7.09 7.24 5.05
CA ALA A 354 8.08 6.16 5.18
C ALA A 354 9.54 6.61 5.37
N HIS A 355 9.95 7.75 4.81
CA HIS A 355 11.26 8.37 5.06
C HIS A 355 11.59 8.68 6.52
N LYS A 356 10.59 8.73 7.43
CA LYS A 356 10.81 8.94 8.86
C LYS A 356 11.40 7.72 9.58
N PHE A 357 11.38 6.54 8.96
CA PHE A 357 11.87 5.32 9.61
C PHE A 357 12.65 4.39 8.66
N LEU A 358 12.31 4.33 7.36
CA LEU A 358 13.05 3.52 6.37
C LEU A 358 14.37 4.18 5.92
N THR A 359 15.26 4.49 6.85
CA THR A 359 16.58 5.04 6.47
C THR A 359 17.48 3.94 5.89
N THR A 360 18.13 4.21 4.76
CA THR A 360 19.05 3.25 4.09
C THR A 360 20.39 3.06 4.81
N ASN A 361 20.54 3.65 5.99
CA ASN A 361 21.77 3.64 6.76
C ASN A 361 21.64 2.75 8.01
N SER A 362 20.52 2.05 8.17
CA SER A 362 20.33 1.08 9.25
C SER A 362 19.90 -0.28 8.73
N ARG A 363 20.45 -1.32 9.35
CA ARG A 363 20.15 -2.71 8.98
C ARG A 363 18.69 -3.07 9.26
N GLU A 364 18.11 -2.53 10.33
CA GLU A 364 16.70 -2.71 10.66
C GLU A 364 15.80 -2.11 9.58
N GLY A 365 16.17 -0.94 9.04
CA GLY A 365 15.53 -0.32 7.88
C GLY A 365 15.70 -1.15 6.61
N ASP A 366 16.90 -1.69 6.35
CA ASP A 366 17.17 -2.57 5.22
C ASP A 366 16.38 -3.88 5.31
N ASN A 367 16.32 -4.52 6.48
CA ASN A 367 15.53 -5.75 6.70
C ASN A 367 14.03 -5.51 6.47
N LEU A 368 13.49 -4.38 6.93
CA LEU A 368 12.10 -4.02 6.67
C LEU A 368 11.89 -3.74 5.17
N THR A 369 12.83 -3.06 4.52
CA THR A 369 12.84 -2.82 3.07
C THR A 369 12.85 -4.14 2.30
N ASP A 370 13.72 -5.08 2.64
CA ASP A 370 13.81 -6.42 2.02
C ASP A 370 12.52 -7.21 2.21
N THR A 371 11.91 -7.11 3.39
CA THR A 371 10.61 -7.74 3.66
C THR A 371 9.52 -7.14 2.77
N LEU A 372 9.48 -5.82 2.60
CA LEU A 372 8.56 -5.14 1.69
C LEU A 372 8.82 -5.51 0.21
N LEU A 373 10.09 -5.55 -0.22
CA LEU A 373 10.46 -5.99 -1.57
C LEU A 373 9.99 -7.43 -1.83
N SER A 374 10.14 -8.33 -0.85
CA SER A 374 9.63 -9.71 -0.91
C SER A 374 8.11 -9.75 -1.04
N LEU A 375 7.39 -8.96 -0.23
CA LEU A 375 5.93 -8.84 -0.32
C LEU A 375 5.48 -8.32 -1.69
N ILE A 376 6.14 -7.30 -2.23
CA ILE A 376 5.81 -6.75 -3.56
C ILE A 376 6.06 -7.79 -4.65
N ARG A 377 7.20 -8.50 -4.62
CA ARG A 377 7.51 -9.57 -5.58
C ARG A 377 6.50 -10.72 -5.53
N GLN A 378 5.95 -11.01 -4.36
CA GLN A 378 5.00 -12.12 -4.14
C GLN A 378 3.54 -11.66 -4.00
N GLN A 379 3.24 -10.39 -4.30
CA GLN A 379 1.97 -9.74 -3.94
C GLN A 379 0.72 -10.47 -4.49
N ARG A 380 0.83 -11.07 -5.68
CA ARG A 380 -0.24 -11.87 -6.31
C ARG A 380 -0.50 -13.18 -5.56
N HIS A 381 0.55 -13.88 -5.14
CA HIS A 381 0.44 -15.11 -4.35
C HIS A 381 -0.02 -14.85 -2.92
N LEU A 382 0.27 -13.66 -2.40
CA LEU A 382 -0.08 -13.25 -1.04
C LEU A 382 -1.39 -12.47 -0.94
N ALA A 383 -2.09 -12.23 -2.06
CA ALA A 383 -3.29 -11.40 -2.13
C ALA A 383 -3.15 -10.03 -1.41
N THR A 384 -1.95 -9.44 -1.48
CA THR A 384 -1.56 -8.29 -0.65
C THR A 384 -1.24 -7.09 -1.53
N ARG A 385 -1.77 -5.93 -1.17
CA ARG A 385 -1.46 -4.64 -1.79
C ARG A 385 -0.51 -3.87 -0.88
N VAL A 386 0.46 -3.18 -1.47
CA VAL A 386 1.43 -2.38 -0.70
C VAL A 386 1.36 -0.94 -1.17
N ILE A 387 1.16 0.00 -0.25
CA ILE A 387 1.10 1.44 -0.52
C ILE A 387 2.21 2.11 0.28
N ILE A 388 3.15 2.77 -0.40
CA ILE A 388 4.28 3.44 0.26
C ILE A 388 4.14 4.93 -0.01
N ALA A 389 3.88 5.72 1.02
CA ALA A 389 3.88 7.17 0.94
C ALA A 389 5.13 7.74 1.61
N THR A 390 5.87 8.56 0.89
CA THR A 390 7.11 9.17 1.38
C THR A 390 7.31 10.57 0.81
N GLN A 391 8.00 11.46 1.51
CA GLN A 391 8.40 12.73 0.91
C GLN A 391 9.52 12.53 -0.11
N GLU A 392 10.43 11.61 0.20
CA GLU A 392 11.69 11.43 -0.50
C GLU A 392 11.62 10.22 -1.43
N PRO A 393 11.57 10.40 -2.77
CA PRO A 393 11.63 9.28 -3.71
C PRO A 393 13.00 8.58 -3.72
N THR A 394 14.02 9.22 -3.15
CA THR A 394 15.37 8.66 -2.95
C THR A 394 15.42 7.58 -1.87
N LEU A 395 14.34 7.38 -1.12
CA LEU A 395 14.27 6.43 0.00
C LEU A 395 14.75 5.02 -0.38
N SER A 396 14.26 4.50 -1.50
CA SER A 396 14.69 3.22 -2.03
C SER A 396 14.35 3.13 -3.51
N PRO A 397 15.37 3.24 -4.39
CA PRO A 397 15.26 2.95 -5.81
C PRO A 397 14.58 1.61 -6.10
N ASN A 398 14.92 0.57 -5.32
CA ASN A 398 14.35 -0.77 -5.48
C ASN A 398 12.84 -0.82 -5.21
N LEU A 399 12.35 -0.08 -4.20
CA LEU A 399 10.91 0.00 -3.93
C LEU A 399 10.18 0.76 -5.05
N LEU A 400 10.80 1.83 -5.57
CA LEU A 400 10.27 2.60 -6.69
C LEU A 400 10.16 1.75 -7.98
N ASP A 401 11.19 0.96 -8.29
CA ASP A 401 11.25 0.12 -9.49
C ASP A 401 10.26 -1.05 -9.47
N LEU A 402 10.00 -1.63 -8.29
CA LEU A 402 9.09 -2.78 -8.17
C LEU A 402 7.61 -2.38 -8.10
N CYS A 403 7.29 -1.14 -7.70
CA CYS A 403 5.90 -0.70 -7.60
C CYS A 403 5.24 -0.62 -8.98
N ASN A 404 4.01 -1.13 -9.10
CA ASN A 404 3.25 -1.10 -10.37
C ASN A 404 2.78 0.32 -10.74
N VAL A 405 2.53 1.13 -9.72
CA VAL A 405 2.00 2.49 -9.86
C VAL A 405 2.91 3.44 -9.09
N THR A 406 3.37 4.50 -9.75
CA THR A 406 4.04 5.61 -9.09
C THR A 406 3.21 6.87 -9.23
N ILE A 407 2.86 7.48 -8.10
CA ILE A 407 2.06 8.70 -7.99
C ILE A 407 2.95 9.82 -7.47
N VAL A 408 3.21 10.80 -8.33
CA VAL A 408 4.10 11.92 -8.05
C VAL A 408 3.26 13.18 -7.82
N HIS A 409 3.18 13.62 -6.57
CA HIS A 409 2.65 14.93 -6.19
C HIS A 409 3.72 16.01 -6.35
N ARG A 410 3.30 17.27 -6.19
CA ARG A 410 4.20 18.43 -6.28
C ARG A 410 5.43 18.27 -5.37
N PHE A 411 6.61 18.52 -5.92
CA PHE A 411 7.84 18.78 -5.17
C PHE A 411 8.76 19.73 -5.95
N THR A 412 9.81 20.25 -5.31
CA THR A 412 10.74 21.22 -5.92
C THR A 412 12.21 20.78 -5.93
N SER A 413 12.54 19.62 -5.34
CA SER A 413 13.90 19.09 -5.27
C SER A 413 14.40 18.53 -6.63
N PRO A 414 15.47 19.09 -7.22
CA PRO A 414 16.06 18.54 -8.45
C PRO A 414 16.73 17.17 -8.24
N ALA A 415 17.20 16.87 -7.02
CA ALA A 415 17.79 15.57 -6.69
C ALA A 415 16.73 14.46 -6.71
N TRP A 416 15.55 14.75 -6.18
CA TRP A 416 14.39 13.85 -6.25
C TRP A 416 13.96 13.61 -7.69
N PHE A 417 13.91 14.65 -8.51
CA PHE A 417 13.62 14.52 -9.94
C PHE A 417 14.66 13.66 -10.68
N THR A 418 15.95 13.85 -10.38
CA THR A 418 17.03 13.06 -11.00
C THR A 418 16.86 11.57 -10.71
N THR A 419 16.44 11.23 -9.50
CA THR A 419 16.14 9.85 -9.10
C THR A 419 14.93 9.33 -9.87
N LEU A 420 13.80 10.03 -9.85
CA LEU A 420 12.60 9.62 -10.59
C LEU A 420 12.88 9.41 -12.09
N ARG A 421 13.72 10.26 -12.69
CA ARG A 421 14.12 10.15 -14.11
C ARG A 421 14.91 8.87 -14.40
N GLY A 422 15.69 8.37 -13.45
CA GLY A 422 16.45 7.12 -13.61
C GLY A 422 15.59 5.87 -13.56
N HIS A 423 14.43 5.94 -12.89
CA HIS A 423 13.61 4.77 -12.54
C HIS A 423 12.26 4.70 -13.28
N LEU A 424 11.74 5.84 -13.76
CA LEU A 424 10.47 5.88 -14.47
C LEU A 424 10.70 6.01 -15.98
N ALA A 425 10.27 5.02 -16.75
CA ALA A 425 10.38 5.02 -18.22
C ALA A 425 9.73 6.27 -18.87
N GLY A 426 8.60 6.72 -18.31
CA GLY A 426 7.94 7.96 -18.75
C GLY A 426 8.68 9.25 -18.39
N ALA A 427 9.57 9.22 -17.39
CA ALA A 427 10.43 10.34 -17.03
C ALA A 427 11.76 10.34 -17.79
N ALA A 428 12.28 9.16 -18.17
CA ALA A 428 13.50 9.01 -18.96
C ALA A 428 13.39 9.61 -20.39
N SER A 429 12.16 9.83 -20.87
CA SER A 429 11.89 10.35 -22.22
C SER A 429 12.23 11.83 -22.41
N ASP A 430 12.53 12.57 -21.34
CA ASP A 430 12.86 14.01 -21.37
C ASP A 430 14.34 14.34 -21.60
N ASN A 431 15.16 13.35 -21.96
CA ASN A 431 16.62 13.46 -22.10
C ASN A 431 17.12 14.51 -23.11
N ASN A 432 16.27 14.99 -24.03
CA ASN A 432 16.66 15.95 -25.09
C ASN A 432 16.15 17.38 -24.87
N LYS A 433 15.38 17.67 -23.81
CA LYS A 433 14.90 19.03 -23.52
C LYS A 433 15.77 19.69 -22.44
N GLN A 434 16.09 20.97 -22.61
CA GLN A 434 16.87 21.73 -21.61
C GLN A 434 16.17 21.69 -20.24
N LYS A 435 16.96 21.72 -19.15
CA LYS A 435 16.49 21.63 -17.75
C LYS A 435 15.46 22.71 -17.34
N TYR A 436 15.32 23.76 -18.16
CA TYR A 436 14.43 24.91 -17.96
C TYR A 436 13.44 25.12 -19.11
N ASP A 437 13.24 24.12 -19.98
CA ASP A 437 12.14 24.17 -20.93
C ASP A 437 10.81 24.20 -20.14
N SER A 438 9.94 25.15 -20.48
CA SER A 438 8.63 25.32 -19.82
C SER A 438 7.77 24.06 -19.87
N ASP A 439 8.10 23.15 -20.78
CA ASP A 439 7.34 21.94 -21.06
C ASP A 439 8.12 20.62 -20.77
N ASN A 440 9.08 20.67 -19.84
CA ASN A 440 9.73 19.49 -19.26
C ASN A 440 8.90 18.93 -18.07
N LEU A 441 8.90 17.61 -17.88
CA LEU A 441 8.27 16.90 -16.76
C LEU A 441 8.55 17.55 -15.39
N PHE A 442 9.77 18.04 -15.15
CA PHE A 442 10.08 18.72 -13.89
C PHE A 442 9.23 19.99 -13.68
N SER A 443 9.09 20.81 -14.72
CA SER A 443 8.24 22.01 -14.73
C SER A 443 6.78 21.63 -14.45
N ARG A 444 6.30 20.51 -15.01
CA ARG A 444 4.95 19.97 -14.75
C ARG A 444 4.78 19.54 -13.30
N ILE A 445 5.76 18.84 -12.70
CA ILE A 445 5.73 18.44 -11.29
C ILE A 445 5.67 19.65 -10.36
N VAL A 446 6.50 20.67 -10.59
CA VAL A 446 6.57 21.88 -9.76
C VAL A 446 5.27 22.68 -9.80
N THR A 447 4.55 22.62 -10.92
CA THR A 447 3.30 23.38 -11.15
C THR A 447 2.01 22.64 -10.78
N LEU A 448 2.09 21.39 -10.32
CA LEU A 448 0.93 20.63 -9.83
C LEU A 448 0.23 21.37 -8.69
N LYS A 449 -1.09 21.46 -8.74
CA LYS A 449 -1.88 21.98 -7.61
C LYS A 449 -2.02 20.92 -6.51
N THR A 450 -2.31 21.34 -5.29
CA THR A 450 -2.64 20.40 -4.20
C THR A 450 -3.81 19.50 -4.62
N GLY A 451 -3.63 18.19 -4.47
CA GLY A 451 -4.60 17.18 -4.92
C GLY A 451 -4.49 16.79 -6.40
N GLU A 452 -3.55 17.37 -7.15
CA GLU A 452 -3.16 16.89 -8.49
C GLU A 452 -1.84 16.11 -8.40
N ALA A 453 -1.76 15.03 -9.17
CA ALA A 453 -0.57 14.19 -9.24
C ALA A 453 -0.33 13.72 -10.68
N LEU A 454 0.92 13.37 -10.98
CA LEU A 454 1.28 12.59 -12.16
C LEU A 454 1.29 11.11 -11.80
N VAL A 455 0.62 10.30 -12.62
CA VAL A 455 0.49 8.86 -12.44
C VAL A 455 1.26 8.15 -13.55
N PHE A 456 2.26 7.37 -13.12
CA PHE A 456 3.05 6.49 -13.97
C PHE A 456 2.62 5.06 -13.68
N CYS A 457 1.98 4.42 -14.65
CA CYS A 457 1.55 3.03 -14.54
C CYS A 457 1.46 2.44 -15.95
N PRO A 458 2.51 1.76 -16.44
CA PRO A 458 2.54 1.30 -17.83
C PRO A 458 1.36 0.39 -18.20
N SER A 459 0.94 -0.48 -17.31
CA SER A 459 -0.19 -1.39 -17.50
C SER A 459 -1.56 -0.76 -17.24
N ALA A 460 -1.65 0.53 -16.90
CA ALA A 460 -2.93 1.20 -16.73
C ALA A 460 -3.67 1.30 -18.06
N ILE A 461 -4.98 1.15 -18.02
CA ILE A 461 -5.82 1.14 -19.21
C ILE A 461 -6.76 2.34 -19.18
N PHE A 462 -6.37 3.43 -19.84
CA PHE A 462 -7.19 4.65 -19.88
C PHE A 462 -7.87 4.92 -21.21
N ASP A 463 -7.34 4.36 -22.31
CA ASP A 463 -7.78 4.67 -23.67
C ASP A 463 -8.29 3.42 -24.41
N LEU A 464 -9.25 3.66 -25.30
CA LEU A 464 -9.75 2.70 -26.28
C LEU A 464 -9.41 3.25 -27.66
N VAL A 465 -9.02 2.39 -28.59
CA VAL A 465 -8.61 2.76 -29.96
C VAL A 465 -9.46 1.98 -30.95
N SER A 466 -9.90 2.63 -32.03
CA SER A 466 -10.54 1.93 -33.16
C SER A 466 -9.55 1.01 -33.86
N ASP A 467 -9.97 -0.21 -34.19
CA ASP A 467 -9.15 -1.10 -35.00
C ASP A 467 -9.08 -0.59 -36.46
N ASP A 468 -7.97 0.06 -36.83
CA ASP A 468 -7.75 0.62 -38.17
C ASP A 468 -7.87 -0.44 -39.28
N ALA A 469 -7.55 -1.71 -38.99
CA ALA A 469 -7.70 -2.82 -39.92
C ALA A 469 -9.19 -3.19 -40.17
N LEU A 470 -10.04 -2.96 -39.17
CA LEU A 470 -11.47 -3.19 -39.30
C LEU A 470 -12.18 -2.03 -40.01
N GLU A 471 -11.76 -0.78 -39.77
CA GLU A 471 -12.23 0.38 -40.52
C GLU A 471 -11.87 0.29 -42.01
N ALA A 472 -10.64 -0.12 -42.34
CA ALA A 472 -10.20 -0.35 -43.72
C ALA A 472 -10.98 -1.49 -44.41
N SER A 473 -11.30 -2.57 -43.68
CA SER A 473 -12.06 -3.70 -44.23
C SER A 473 -13.56 -3.45 -44.35
N LYS A 474 -14.14 -2.55 -43.53
CA LYS A 474 -15.54 -2.06 -43.66
C LYS A 474 -15.71 -1.14 -44.86
N LEU A 475 -14.77 -0.22 -45.09
CA LEU A 475 -14.74 0.65 -46.28
C LEU A 475 -14.69 -0.15 -47.59
N LEU A 476 -14.08 -1.35 -47.58
CA LEU A 476 -14.05 -2.27 -48.71
C LEU A 476 -15.35 -3.07 -48.90
N ARG A 477 -16.23 -3.17 -47.88
CA ARG A 477 -17.42 -4.04 -47.88
C ARG A 477 -18.76 -3.31 -48.00
N ASN A 478 -18.79 -1.97 -48.01
CA ASN A 478 -20.03 -1.16 -48.10
C ASN A 478 -21.13 -1.62 -47.12
N GLU A 479 -20.75 -1.99 -45.89
CA GLU A 479 -21.74 -2.32 -44.86
C GLU A 479 -22.33 -1.05 -44.23
N PRO A 480 -23.62 -1.05 -43.85
CA PRO A 480 -24.25 0.10 -43.20
C PRO A 480 -23.58 0.42 -41.86
N GLU A 481 -23.54 1.72 -41.53
CA GLU A 481 -23.05 2.24 -40.24
C GLU A 481 -23.61 1.40 -39.08
N PRO A 482 -22.74 0.81 -38.23
CA PRO A 482 -23.19 -0.03 -37.14
C PRO A 482 -24.03 0.78 -36.15
N HIS A 483 -25.11 0.20 -35.62
CA HIS A 483 -25.72 0.68 -34.38
C HIS A 483 -24.62 0.89 -33.32
N GLU A 484 -24.69 1.96 -32.51
CA GLU A 484 -23.65 2.37 -31.54
C GLU A 484 -23.04 1.21 -30.70
N ALA A 485 -23.85 0.18 -30.39
CA ALA A 485 -23.40 -1.01 -29.67
C ALA A 485 -22.46 -1.96 -30.46
N SER A 486 -22.55 -2.01 -31.80
CA SER A 486 -21.67 -2.82 -32.65
C SER A 486 -20.34 -2.13 -32.97
N ALA A 487 -20.29 -0.79 -32.95
CA ALA A 487 -19.03 -0.03 -33.07
C ALA A 487 -18.10 -0.25 -31.86
N LEU A 488 -18.68 -0.37 -30.67
CA LEU A 488 -17.95 -0.63 -29.43
C LEU A 488 -17.34 -2.03 -29.36
N LYS A 489 -17.84 -3.02 -30.12
CA LYS A 489 -17.23 -4.37 -30.21
C LYS A 489 -15.87 -4.38 -30.92
N CYS A 490 -15.52 -3.28 -31.61
CA CYS A 490 -14.34 -3.19 -32.47
C CYS A 490 -13.22 -2.33 -31.88
N LEU A 491 -13.35 -1.92 -30.61
CA LEU A 491 -12.37 -1.08 -29.92
C LEU A 491 -11.30 -1.94 -29.24
N LYS A 492 -10.05 -1.65 -29.55
CA LYS A 492 -8.85 -2.21 -28.92
C LYS A 492 -8.50 -1.43 -27.67
N ILE A 493 -8.12 -2.16 -26.63
CA ILE A 493 -7.64 -1.60 -25.38
C ILE A 493 -6.20 -1.12 -25.54
N LYS A 494 -5.93 0.13 -25.16
CA LYS A 494 -4.58 0.72 -25.20
C LYS A 494 -4.08 0.99 -23.78
N GLU A 495 -3.01 0.29 -23.43
CA GLU A 495 -2.25 0.54 -22.22
C GLU A 495 -1.58 1.92 -22.24
N LEU A 496 -1.31 2.46 -21.05
CA LEU A 496 -0.61 3.71 -20.88
C LEU A 496 0.82 3.61 -21.44
N GLY A 497 1.48 2.48 -21.22
CA GLY A 497 2.85 2.22 -21.66
C GLY A 497 3.84 3.21 -21.02
N PRO A 498 4.77 3.81 -21.79
CA PRO A 498 5.70 4.79 -21.25
C PRO A 498 5.07 6.16 -20.97
N ARG A 499 3.77 6.36 -21.26
CA ARG A 499 3.06 7.61 -21.00
C ARG A 499 2.79 7.78 -19.51
N TYR A 500 2.40 8.99 -19.13
CA TYR A 500 1.91 9.27 -17.78
C TYR A 500 0.70 10.19 -17.83
N ALA A 501 -0.16 10.11 -16.83
CA ALA A 501 -1.39 10.88 -16.77
C ALA A 501 -1.35 11.91 -15.64
N ARG A 502 -1.87 13.11 -15.89
CA ARG A 502 -2.19 14.06 -14.81
C ARG A 502 -3.57 13.71 -14.27
N VAL A 503 -3.64 13.42 -12.98
CA VAL A 503 -4.88 13.01 -12.31
C VAL A 503 -5.16 13.98 -11.16
N ARG A 504 -6.42 14.43 -11.07
CA ARG A 504 -6.94 15.09 -9.88
C ARG A 504 -7.52 14.03 -8.96
N ILE A 505 -6.91 13.87 -7.79
CA ILE A 505 -7.37 12.92 -6.77
C ILE A 505 -8.72 13.38 -6.24
N ARG A 506 -9.64 12.43 -6.04
CA ARG A 506 -10.96 12.74 -5.49
C ARG A 506 -10.88 13.28 -4.06
N LYS A 507 -11.97 13.87 -3.57
CA LYS A 507 -12.12 14.17 -2.14
C LYS A 507 -12.25 12.87 -1.34
N ARG A 508 -11.79 12.89 -0.08
CA ARG A 508 -12.09 11.84 0.89
C ARG A 508 -13.59 11.74 1.12
N VAL A 509 -14.07 10.54 1.41
CA VAL A 509 -15.46 10.29 1.82
C VAL A 509 -15.61 10.50 3.33
N THR A 510 -14.50 10.43 4.06
CA THR A 510 -14.47 10.64 5.51
C THR A 510 -14.65 12.10 5.91
N THR A 511 -15.14 12.30 7.14
CA THR A 511 -15.69 13.58 7.60
C THR A 511 -14.68 14.70 7.75
N ASP A 512 -13.38 14.38 7.82
CA ASP A 512 -12.28 15.34 7.90
C ASP A 512 -12.05 16.11 6.58
N GLY A 513 -12.51 15.56 5.45
CA GLY A 513 -12.39 16.20 4.14
C GLY A 513 -10.95 16.45 3.67
N GLY A 514 -9.94 15.86 4.33
CA GLY A 514 -8.52 16.03 4.00
C GLY A 514 -7.94 17.41 4.36
N ARG A 515 -8.45 18.07 5.41
CA ARG A 515 -7.96 19.39 5.83
C ARG A 515 -6.59 19.30 6.52
N SER A 516 -5.63 20.12 6.09
CA SER A 516 -4.33 20.26 6.74
C SER A 516 -4.41 21.08 8.03
N ILE A 517 -3.54 20.79 8.99
CA ILE A 517 -3.31 21.64 10.18
C ILE A 517 -2.56 22.91 9.72
N LEU A 518 -3.16 24.08 9.90
CA LEU A 518 -2.56 25.39 9.58
C LEU A 518 -2.30 26.19 10.87
N ALA A 519 -1.33 27.10 10.82
CA ALA A 519 -0.92 27.92 11.99
C ALA A 519 -2.06 28.79 12.55
N GLU A 520 -2.97 29.24 11.70
CA GLU A 520 -4.21 29.89 12.09
C GLU A 520 -5.36 29.16 11.39
N THR A 521 -6.11 28.38 12.15
CA THR A 521 -7.41 27.90 11.67
C THR A 521 -8.44 28.51 12.60
N SER A 522 -9.11 29.57 12.15
CA SER A 522 -10.29 30.08 12.84
C SER A 522 -11.30 28.94 12.90
N VAL A 523 -11.59 28.46 14.10
CA VAL A 523 -12.77 27.64 14.35
C VAL A 523 -13.94 28.59 14.12
N SER A 524 -14.46 28.64 12.89
CA SER A 524 -15.75 29.25 12.64
C SER A 524 -16.75 28.40 13.40
N ILE A 525 -17.17 28.95 14.55
CA ILE A 525 -18.37 28.55 15.27
C ILE A 525 -19.46 28.41 14.19
N VAL A 526 -20.05 27.23 14.14
CA VAL A 526 -21.27 27.01 13.36
C VAL A 526 -22.31 27.94 13.98
N ASP A 527 -22.57 29.06 13.33
CA ASP A 527 -23.76 29.85 13.64
C ASP A 527 -24.95 29.03 13.12
N ASP A 528 -25.78 28.59 14.07
CA ASP A 528 -27.13 28.07 13.85
C ASP A 528 -27.93 29.01 12.93
N PHE A 529 -28.47 28.49 11.84
CA PHE A 529 -29.79 28.84 11.29
C PHE A 529 -30.37 27.73 10.43
#